data_AF-A0A5P0YZS9-F1
#
_entry.id   AF-A0A5P0YZS9-F1
#
_cell.length_a   1.000
_cell.length_b   1.000
_cell.length_c   1.000
_cell.angle_alpha   90.00
_cell.angle_beta   90.00
_cell.angle_gamma   90.00
#
_symmetry.space_group_name_H-M   'P 1'
#
loop_
_entity.id
_entity.type
_entity.pdbx_description
1 polymer ?
#
loop_
_entity_poly.entity_id
_entity_poly.type
_entity_poly.pdbx_seq_one_letter_code
_entity_poly.pdbx_strand_id
1 'polypeptide(L)'
;MGRDRDPGAGRAPLVDRLGRRLPRSPVNRLLTTFGALRFVGARPAHGGTSLWFHWWRWTTLGETVGFCFPAVVAVALPGVSPPALAGALLVAGALEGAVLGAAQAHVLRRALPSVEGVRWIAATAVAALFAWALALTPTVVPGGVGGWPAAVLVPAAVVAGLALLLSVGVAQWWVLRPHVPRAWLWIPANAVAWSAGLAMFALVSTPLWREGQGPVLVALIGVGAGLVMAATFAAVTGWALVRLLRRARQGAPEPERAPRGVTPGG
;
A
#
# COMPACT_ATOMS: atom_id res chain seq x y z
N MET A 1 -55.38 35.72 41.75
CA MET A 1 -55.41 34.35 42.31
C MET A 1 -54.87 33.43 41.22
N GLY A 2 -53.55 33.16 41.15
CA GLY A 2 -52.82 32.16 41.95
C GLY A 2 -53.00 30.79 41.27
N ARG A 3 -52.01 30.05 40.77
CA ARG A 3 -50.62 29.73 41.16
C ARG A 3 -49.93 29.17 39.90
N ASP A 4 -48.76 29.64 39.47
CA ASP A 4 -47.43 29.09 39.78
C ASP A 4 -47.38 27.58 40.10
N ARG A 5 -46.87 26.76 39.16
CA ARG A 5 -45.94 25.62 39.40
C ARG A 5 -45.35 25.12 38.07
N ASP A 6 -44.11 25.50 37.82
CA ASP A 6 -43.14 24.64 37.12
C ASP A 6 -42.35 23.88 38.20
N PRO A 7 -42.22 22.55 38.08
CA PRO A 7 -41.02 21.90 38.59
C PRO A 7 -40.43 20.97 37.53
N GLY A 8 -39.25 21.36 37.05
CA GLY A 8 -38.34 20.47 36.35
C GLY A 8 -37.98 19.24 37.19
N ALA A 9 -37.99 18.08 36.53
CA ALA A 9 -37.35 16.87 37.04
C ALA A 9 -36.79 16.04 35.86
N GLY A 10 -35.54 16.36 35.53
CA GLY A 10 -34.49 15.43 35.10
C GLY A 10 -34.87 14.20 34.27
N ARG A 11 -34.74 14.31 32.95
CA ARG A 11 -34.34 13.18 32.10
C ARG A 11 -33.14 13.58 31.25
N ALA A 12 -31.96 13.56 31.88
CA ALA A 12 -30.71 13.49 31.13
C ALA A 12 -30.67 12.13 30.40
N PRO A 13 -30.37 12.08 29.09
CA PRO A 13 -30.30 10.81 28.36
C PRO A 13 -29.17 9.94 28.90
N LEU A 14 -29.52 8.73 29.32
CA LEU A 14 -28.65 7.67 29.85
C LEU A 14 -27.64 7.10 28.82
N VAL A 15 -27.40 7.82 27.72
CA VAL A 15 -26.52 7.41 26.62
C VAL A 15 -25.12 8.04 26.76
N ASP A 16 -24.96 9.06 27.61
CA ASP A 16 -23.71 9.84 27.70
C ASP A 16 -22.71 9.33 28.76
N ARG A 17 -22.99 8.21 29.45
CA ARG A 17 -22.11 7.65 30.52
C ARG A 17 -21.43 6.31 30.19
N LEU A 18 -21.61 5.78 28.99
CA LEU A 18 -20.91 4.56 28.53
C LEU A 18 -19.72 4.82 27.60
N GLY A 19 -19.28 6.07 27.47
CA GLY A 19 -17.99 6.45 26.87
C GLY A 19 -16.77 6.09 27.73
N ARG A 20 -16.84 5.04 28.56
CA ARG A 20 -15.69 4.53 29.33
C ARG A 20 -14.75 3.79 28.39
N ARG A 21 -13.76 4.54 27.90
CA ARG A 21 -12.38 4.12 27.58
C ARG A 21 -12.20 2.59 27.47
N LEU A 22 -12.53 2.03 26.31
CA LEU A 22 -12.00 0.73 25.92
C LEU A 22 -10.47 0.82 25.89
N PRO A 23 -9.75 -0.13 26.51
CA PRO A 23 -8.30 -0.15 26.47
C PRO A 23 -7.83 -0.23 25.01
N ARG A 24 -7.00 0.74 24.59
CA ARG A 24 -6.41 0.77 23.25
C ARG A 24 -5.61 -0.52 23.04
N SER A 25 -6.11 -1.37 22.14
CA SER A 25 -5.42 -2.59 21.74
C SER A 25 -3.99 -2.27 21.25
N PRO A 26 -3.02 -3.18 21.42
CA PRO A 26 -1.66 -3.01 20.91
C PRO A 26 -1.63 -2.72 19.39
N VAL A 27 -2.62 -3.21 18.64
CA VAL A 27 -2.84 -2.91 17.22
C VAL A 27 -3.09 -1.40 17.00
N ASN A 28 -3.93 -0.77 17.83
CA ASN A 28 -4.16 0.68 17.75
C ASN A 28 -2.90 1.49 18.10
N ARG A 29 -2.02 0.97 18.97
CA ARG A 29 -0.73 1.61 19.29
C ARG A 29 0.27 1.55 18.13
N LEU A 30 0.38 0.42 17.44
CA LEU A 30 1.16 0.34 16.19
C LEU A 30 0.61 1.29 15.13
N LEU A 31 -0.72 1.37 14.98
CA LEU A 31 -1.37 2.30 14.04
C LEU A 31 -1.22 3.78 14.44
N THR A 32 -1.14 4.11 15.74
CA THR A 32 -0.91 5.51 16.19
C THR A 32 0.55 5.92 16.14
N THR A 33 1.51 5.02 16.41
CA THR A 33 2.94 5.35 16.30
C THR A 33 3.32 5.72 14.87
N PHE A 34 2.71 5.11 13.85
CA PHE A 34 2.88 5.52 12.45
C PHE A 34 1.93 6.65 12.01
N GLY A 35 0.76 6.80 12.65
CA GLY A 35 -0.21 7.86 12.36
C GLY A 35 0.08 9.23 13.01
N ALA A 36 0.99 9.31 13.98
CA ALA A 36 1.26 10.50 14.78
C ALA A 36 2.26 11.50 14.16
N LEU A 37 2.68 11.32 12.91
CA LEU A 37 3.32 12.37 12.12
C LEU A 37 2.28 13.43 11.73
N ARG A 38 1.88 14.28 12.69
CA ARG A 38 1.16 15.53 12.43
C ARG A 38 2.10 16.46 11.67
N PHE A 39 1.84 16.64 10.38
CA PHE A 39 2.62 17.54 9.54
C PHE A 39 2.09 18.98 9.63
N VAL A 40 2.99 19.86 10.03
CA VAL A 40 2.92 21.32 9.87
C VAL A 40 2.85 21.66 8.38
N GLY A 41 2.03 22.66 8.04
CA GLY A 41 1.57 22.97 6.68
C GLY A 41 2.67 23.10 5.63
N ALA A 42 2.60 22.24 4.61
CA ALA A 42 3.30 22.43 3.35
C ALA A 42 2.30 22.91 2.29
N ARG A 43 2.62 24.01 1.61
CA ARG A 43 1.83 24.62 0.53
C ARG A 43 1.52 23.58 -0.57
N PRO A 44 0.34 23.66 -1.23
CA PRO A 44 -0.01 22.74 -2.30
C PRO A 44 1.01 22.82 -3.44
N ALA A 45 1.69 21.72 -3.73
CA ALA A 45 2.65 21.65 -4.83
C ALA A 45 1.92 21.75 -6.17
N HIS A 46 2.05 22.90 -6.83
CA HIS A 46 1.50 23.15 -8.16
C HIS A 46 2.41 22.50 -9.20
N GLY A 47 2.11 21.25 -9.60
CA GLY A 47 2.73 20.60 -10.76
C GLY A 47 2.78 19.07 -10.68
N GLY A 48 2.43 18.40 -11.79
CA GLY A 48 2.46 16.93 -11.86
C GLY A 48 3.87 16.33 -11.70
N THR A 49 4.92 17.06 -12.07
CA THR A 49 6.33 16.66 -11.89
C THR A 49 6.72 16.59 -10.41
N SER A 50 6.24 17.54 -9.60
CA SER A 50 6.48 17.53 -8.16
C SER A 50 5.82 16.33 -7.48
N LEU A 51 4.56 16.02 -7.83
CA LEU A 51 3.87 14.85 -7.29
C LEU A 51 4.57 13.53 -7.65
N TRP A 52 4.99 13.38 -8.91
CA TRP A 52 5.70 12.18 -9.36
C TRP A 52 6.98 11.95 -8.56
N PHE A 53 7.80 12.98 -8.37
CA PHE A 53 9.07 12.84 -7.65
C PHE A 53 8.87 12.53 -6.17
N HIS A 54 7.89 13.15 -5.51
CA HIS A 54 7.56 12.83 -4.12
C HIS A 54 7.05 11.40 -3.99
N TRP A 55 6.18 10.95 -4.90
CA TRP A 55 5.70 9.58 -4.94
C TRP A 55 6.85 8.59 -5.12
N TRP A 56 7.72 8.85 -6.10
CA TRP A 56 8.89 8.03 -6.39
C TRP A 56 9.76 7.87 -5.14
N ARG A 57 10.22 8.99 -4.56
CA ARG A 57 11.06 8.97 -3.35
C ARG A 57 10.46 8.20 -2.19
N TRP A 58 9.22 8.51 -1.82
CA TRP A 58 8.60 7.87 -0.66
C TRP A 58 8.28 6.40 -0.91
N THR A 59 7.77 6.06 -2.09
CA THR A 59 7.45 4.67 -2.43
C THR A 59 8.72 3.84 -2.52
N THR A 60 9.81 4.35 -3.11
CA THR A 60 11.11 3.66 -3.11
C THR A 60 11.64 3.44 -1.71
N LEU A 61 11.60 4.45 -0.85
CA LEU A 61 12.05 4.33 0.54
C LEU A 61 11.19 3.32 1.31
N GLY A 62 9.87 3.43 1.21
CA GLY A 62 8.93 2.54 1.90
C GLY A 62 9.09 1.10 1.45
N GLU A 63 9.20 0.87 0.15
CA GLU A 63 9.44 -0.47 -0.40
C GLU A 63 10.80 -1.03 0.03
N THR A 64 11.87 -0.25 -0.07
CA THR A 64 13.21 -0.71 0.32
C THR A 64 13.27 -1.08 1.81
N VAL A 65 12.65 -0.26 2.68
CA VAL A 65 12.57 -0.56 4.11
C VAL A 65 11.64 -1.75 4.38
N GLY A 66 10.53 -1.86 3.66
CA GLY A 66 9.59 -2.98 3.73
C GLY A 66 10.26 -4.30 3.35
N PHE A 67 11.03 -4.32 2.27
CA PHE A 67 11.73 -5.49 1.76
C PHE A 67 12.79 -6.03 2.75
N CYS A 68 13.29 -5.19 3.67
CA CYS A 68 14.20 -5.64 4.71
C CYS A 68 13.54 -6.64 5.69
N PHE A 69 12.23 -6.59 5.90
CA PHE A 69 11.55 -7.53 6.82
C PHE A 69 11.69 -9.00 6.35
N PRO A 70 11.24 -9.38 5.14
CA PRO A 70 11.40 -10.74 4.66
C PRO A 70 12.88 -11.13 4.48
N ALA A 71 13.74 -10.19 4.08
CA ALA A 71 15.18 -10.44 3.97
C ALA A 71 15.82 -10.81 5.32
N VAL A 72 15.48 -10.08 6.39
CA VAL A 72 15.95 -10.39 7.75
C VAL A 72 15.41 -11.73 8.22
N VAL A 73 14.12 -12.04 7.98
CA VAL A 73 13.55 -13.35 8.34
C VAL A 73 14.29 -14.49 7.64
N ALA A 74 14.58 -14.34 6.35
CA ALA A 74 15.30 -15.36 5.57
C ALA A 74 16.73 -15.63 6.08
N VAL A 75 17.41 -14.60 6.60
CA VAL A 75 18.79 -14.72 7.11
C VAL A 75 18.83 -15.12 8.60
N ALA A 76 17.89 -14.64 9.40
CA ALA A 76 17.92 -14.79 10.86
C ALA A 76 17.38 -16.12 11.37
N LEU A 77 16.64 -16.86 10.53
CA LEU A 77 15.97 -18.11 10.90
C LEU A 77 16.52 -19.35 10.17
N PRO A 78 17.85 -19.59 10.12
CA PRO A 78 18.36 -20.83 9.55
C PRO A 78 17.93 -22.02 10.43
N GLY A 79 17.47 -23.11 9.80
CA GLY A 79 17.12 -24.36 10.49
C GLY A 79 15.72 -24.40 11.13
N VAL A 80 14.90 -23.36 10.97
CA VAL A 80 13.49 -23.38 11.38
C VAL A 80 12.69 -24.29 10.44
N SER A 81 11.67 -24.98 10.97
CA SER A 81 10.81 -25.85 10.15
C SER A 81 10.14 -25.06 9.02
N PRO A 82 9.94 -25.65 7.83
CA PRO A 82 9.35 -24.92 6.69
C PRO A 82 8.01 -24.23 7.00
N PRO A 83 7.07 -24.83 7.76
CA PRO A 83 5.83 -24.15 8.13
C PRO A 83 6.04 -22.93 9.02
N ALA A 84 6.97 -22.99 9.97
CA ALA A 84 7.26 -21.87 10.87
C ALA A 84 7.99 -20.73 10.14
N LEU A 85 8.93 -21.06 9.23
CA LEU A 85 9.57 -20.08 8.35
C LEU A 85 8.53 -19.41 7.43
N ALA A 86 7.62 -20.18 6.84
CA ALA A 86 6.54 -19.64 6.02
C ALA A 86 5.64 -18.70 6.83
N GLY A 87 5.26 -19.08 8.05
CA GLY A 87 4.52 -18.21 8.96
C GLY A 87 5.24 -16.89 9.26
N ALA A 88 6.55 -16.94 9.51
CA ALA A 88 7.36 -15.74 9.73
C ALA A 88 7.45 -14.85 8.48
N LEU A 89 7.63 -15.45 7.29
CA LEU A 89 7.67 -14.73 6.02
C LEU A 89 6.32 -14.10 5.65
N LEU A 90 5.20 -14.74 5.99
CA LEU A 90 3.86 -14.16 5.82
C LEU A 90 3.67 -12.90 6.67
N VAL A 91 4.09 -12.95 7.95
CA VAL A 91 4.06 -11.77 8.83
C VAL A 91 4.98 -10.67 8.30
N ALA A 92 6.19 -11.02 7.87
CA ALA A 92 7.14 -10.09 7.28
C ALA A 92 6.60 -9.43 6.01
N GLY A 93 5.95 -10.21 5.14
CA GLY A 93 5.30 -9.71 3.93
C GLY A 93 4.13 -8.77 4.20
N ALA A 94 3.34 -9.03 5.24
CA ALA A 94 2.29 -8.11 5.68
C ALA A 94 2.88 -6.78 6.19
N LEU A 95 4.01 -6.84 6.94
CA LEU A 95 4.71 -5.65 7.43
C LEU A 95 5.34 -4.86 6.27
N GLU A 96 5.94 -5.52 5.31
CA GLU A 96 6.44 -4.93 4.06
C GLU A 96 5.32 -4.14 3.36
N GLY A 97 4.18 -4.79 3.11
CA GLY A 97 3.02 -4.14 2.48
C GLY A 97 2.47 -2.97 3.31
N ALA A 98 2.52 -3.06 4.65
CA ALA A 98 2.10 -1.96 5.51
C ALA A 98 3.05 -0.75 5.39
N VAL A 99 4.37 -0.97 5.35
CA VAL A 99 5.37 0.11 5.21
C VAL A 99 5.29 0.75 3.82
N LEU A 100 5.18 -0.05 2.76
CA LEU A 100 4.93 0.42 1.40
C LEU A 100 3.65 1.27 1.34
N GLY A 101 2.55 0.71 1.86
CA GLY A 101 1.25 1.37 1.90
C GLY A 101 1.30 2.69 2.69
N ALA A 102 2.04 2.75 3.80
CA ALA A 102 2.17 3.96 4.61
C ALA A 102 2.93 5.06 3.86
N ALA A 103 4.02 4.71 3.18
CA ALA A 103 4.79 5.65 2.39
C ALA A 103 4.00 6.19 1.19
N GLN A 104 3.24 5.33 0.51
CA GLN A 104 2.32 5.74 -0.56
C GLN A 104 1.20 6.63 -0.01
N ALA A 105 0.57 6.25 1.10
CA ALA A 105 -0.51 7.02 1.72
C ALA A 105 -0.06 8.42 2.16
N HIS A 106 1.19 8.56 2.62
CA HIS A 106 1.78 9.85 2.97
C HIS A 106 1.73 10.85 1.82
N VAL A 107 2.05 10.40 0.60
CA VAL A 107 2.00 11.24 -0.61
C VAL A 107 0.58 11.34 -1.14
N LEU A 108 -0.16 10.23 -1.19
CA LEU A 108 -1.51 10.14 -1.75
C LEU A 108 -2.48 11.11 -1.08
N ARG A 109 -2.43 11.22 0.25
CA ARG A 109 -3.31 12.10 1.02
C ARG A 109 -3.09 13.59 0.75
N ARG A 110 -1.93 13.98 0.23
CA ARG A 110 -1.70 15.37 -0.23
C ARG A 110 -2.40 15.65 -1.55
N ALA A 111 -2.54 14.65 -2.41
CA ALA A 111 -3.19 14.76 -3.70
C ALA A 111 -4.70 14.46 -3.66
N LEU A 112 -5.12 13.57 -2.76
CA LEU A 112 -6.50 13.13 -2.53
C LEU A 112 -6.78 13.11 -1.00
N PRO A 113 -7.08 14.27 -0.38
CA PRO A 113 -7.25 14.37 1.07
C PRO A 113 -8.39 13.51 1.66
N SER A 114 -9.38 13.18 0.83
CA SER A 114 -10.50 12.31 1.19
C SER A 114 -10.14 10.83 1.31
N VAL A 115 -8.99 10.40 0.77
CA VAL A 115 -8.54 9.01 0.89
C VAL A 115 -8.15 8.71 2.34
N GLU A 116 -8.80 7.70 2.91
CA GLU A 116 -8.48 7.18 4.22
C GLU A 116 -7.16 6.41 4.21
N GLY A 117 -6.09 7.03 4.74
CA GLY A 117 -4.75 6.43 4.75
C GLY A 117 -4.68 5.05 5.42
N VAL A 118 -5.44 4.82 6.50
CA VAL A 118 -5.47 3.53 7.20
C VAL A 118 -6.03 2.42 6.29
N ARG A 119 -7.08 2.72 5.50
CA ARG A 119 -7.65 1.74 4.55
C ARG A 119 -6.68 1.44 3.43
N TRP A 120 -5.92 2.43 2.95
CA TRP A 120 -4.85 2.22 1.97
C TRP A 120 -3.74 1.31 2.50
N ILE A 121 -3.26 1.56 3.73
CA ILE A 121 -2.24 0.75 4.39
C ILE A 121 -2.73 -0.68 4.58
N ALA A 122 -3.92 -0.86 5.15
CA ALA A 122 -4.50 -2.18 5.41
C ALA A 122 -4.72 -2.97 4.11
N ALA A 123 -5.25 -2.32 3.06
CA ALA A 123 -5.43 -2.95 1.75
C ALA A 123 -4.09 -3.42 1.15
N THR A 124 -3.04 -2.61 1.27
CA THR A 124 -1.71 -2.96 0.77
C THR A 124 -1.08 -4.11 1.57
N ALA A 125 -1.18 -4.07 2.91
CA ALA A 125 -0.69 -5.12 3.79
C ALA A 125 -1.38 -6.48 3.56
N VAL A 126 -2.70 -6.49 3.43
CA VAL A 126 -3.47 -7.71 3.15
C VAL A 126 -3.14 -8.29 1.77
N ALA A 127 -3.00 -7.43 0.76
CA ALA A 127 -2.59 -7.87 -0.57
C ALA A 127 -1.16 -8.43 -0.58
N ALA A 128 -0.22 -7.81 0.13
CA ALA A 128 1.14 -8.30 0.26
C ALA A 128 1.18 -9.66 0.99
N LEU A 129 0.43 -9.82 2.08
CA LEU A 129 0.26 -11.11 2.76
C LEU A 129 -0.23 -12.20 1.78
N PHE A 130 -1.23 -11.88 0.98
CA PHE A 130 -1.76 -12.80 -0.04
C PHE A 130 -0.72 -13.13 -1.12
N ALA A 131 0.01 -12.13 -1.62
CA ALA A 131 1.09 -12.33 -2.59
C ALA A 131 2.20 -13.23 -2.03
N TRP A 132 2.61 -13.02 -0.79
CA TRP A 132 3.58 -13.87 -0.10
C TRP A 132 3.07 -15.30 0.11
N ALA A 133 1.79 -15.50 0.43
CA ALA A 133 1.20 -16.83 0.52
C ALA A 133 1.28 -17.59 -0.81
N LEU A 134 0.99 -16.91 -1.93
CA LEU A 134 1.14 -17.49 -3.26
C LEU A 134 2.60 -17.80 -3.58
N ALA A 135 3.51 -16.87 -3.31
CA ALA A 135 4.94 -17.03 -3.58
C ALA A 135 5.59 -18.17 -2.77
N LEU A 136 5.10 -18.42 -1.55
CA LEU A 136 5.60 -19.49 -0.68
C LEU A 136 4.98 -20.86 -0.98
N THR A 137 3.93 -20.92 -1.80
CA THR A 137 3.22 -22.18 -2.11
C THR A 137 4.16 -23.28 -2.61
N PRO A 138 5.11 -23.04 -3.55
CA PRO A 138 6.07 -24.05 -3.99
C PRO A 138 6.94 -24.65 -2.88
N THR A 139 7.19 -23.89 -1.82
CA THR A 139 8.07 -24.26 -0.70
C THR A 139 7.35 -25.03 0.40
N VAL A 140 6.05 -24.79 0.60
CA VAL A 140 5.26 -25.41 1.68
C VAL A 140 4.50 -26.66 1.26
N VAL A 141 4.30 -26.86 -0.05
CA VAL A 141 3.68 -28.09 -0.58
C VAL A 141 4.61 -29.28 -0.32
N PRO A 142 4.15 -30.34 0.38
CA PRO A 142 4.96 -31.55 0.58
C PRO A 142 5.43 -32.15 -0.75
N GLY A 143 6.72 -32.40 -0.89
CA GLY A 143 7.33 -32.87 -2.15
C GLY A 143 7.55 -31.78 -3.21
N GLY A 144 7.16 -30.53 -2.92
CA GLY A 144 7.27 -29.39 -3.84
C GLY A 144 6.36 -29.52 -5.07
N VAL A 145 6.51 -28.56 -5.98
CA VAL A 145 5.75 -28.52 -7.26
C VAL A 145 6.56 -29.04 -8.45
N GLY A 146 7.84 -29.38 -8.26
CA GLY A 146 8.75 -29.78 -9.35
C GLY A 146 8.40 -31.12 -9.99
N GLY A 147 7.68 -31.99 -9.28
CA GLY A 147 7.21 -33.28 -9.82
C GLY A 147 5.88 -33.22 -10.57
N TRP A 148 5.24 -32.05 -10.65
CA TRP A 148 3.95 -31.91 -11.31
C TRP A 148 4.10 -32.00 -12.84
N PRO A 149 3.14 -32.61 -13.56
CA PRO A 149 3.12 -32.57 -15.02
C PRO A 149 3.14 -31.13 -15.53
N ALA A 150 3.91 -30.84 -16.59
CA ALA A 150 4.02 -29.50 -17.15
C ALA A 150 2.65 -28.88 -17.52
N ALA A 151 1.73 -29.73 -17.99
CA ALA A 151 0.35 -29.35 -18.31
C ALA A 151 -0.45 -28.81 -17.10
N VAL A 152 -0.04 -29.14 -15.87
CA VAL A 152 -0.63 -28.63 -14.62
C VAL A 152 0.20 -27.48 -14.06
N LEU A 153 1.53 -27.65 -14.04
CA LEU A 153 2.45 -26.68 -13.44
C LEU A 153 2.40 -25.32 -14.15
N VAL A 154 2.42 -25.29 -15.49
CA VAL A 154 2.46 -24.04 -16.26
C VAL A 154 1.17 -23.23 -16.05
N PRO A 155 -0.04 -23.78 -16.21
CA PRO A 155 -1.27 -23.03 -15.91
C PRO A 155 -1.35 -22.58 -14.45
N ALA A 156 -0.98 -23.43 -13.50
CA ALA A 156 -0.99 -23.08 -12.08
C ALA A 156 -0.04 -21.90 -11.78
N ALA A 157 1.17 -21.93 -12.34
CA ALA A 157 2.15 -20.85 -12.20
C ALA A 157 1.66 -19.54 -12.84
N VAL A 158 1.03 -19.60 -14.02
CA VAL A 158 0.43 -18.43 -14.68
C VAL A 158 -0.68 -17.83 -13.83
N VAL A 159 -1.61 -18.66 -13.32
CA VAL A 159 -2.71 -18.20 -12.49
C VAL A 159 -2.21 -17.60 -11.18
N ALA A 160 -1.27 -18.27 -10.50
CA ALA A 160 -0.67 -17.76 -9.26
C ALA A 160 0.11 -16.47 -9.50
N GLY A 161 0.89 -16.39 -10.58
CA GLY A 161 1.64 -15.19 -10.97
C GLY A 161 0.73 -14.00 -11.28
N LEU A 162 -0.36 -14.22 -12.02
CA LEU A 162 -1.36 -13.18 -12.28
C LEU A 162 -2.07 -12.74 -11.00
N ALA A 163 -2.48 -13.68 -10.15
CA ALA A 163 -3.11 -13.38 -8.86
C ALA A 163 -2.17 -12.56 -7.96
N LEU A 164 -0.88 -12.91 -7.92
CA LEU A 164 0.17 -12.16 -7.22
C LEU A 164 0.28 -10.74 -7.77
N LEU A 165 0.50 -10.58 -9.09
CA LEU A 165 0.72 -9.27 -9.73
C LEU A 165 -0.50 -8.34 -9.64
N LEU A 166 -1.71 -8.89 -9.63
CA LEU A 166 -2.95 -8.11 -9.57
C LEU A 166 -3.40 -7.78 -8.15
N SER A 167 -2.97 -8.55 -7.15
CA SER A 167 -3.46 -8.47 -5.76
C SER A 167 -3.42 -7.05 -5.17
N VAL A 168 -2.24 -6.41 -5.18
CA VAL A 168 -2.03 -5.07 -4.63
C VAL A 168 -2.82 -4.02 -5.40
N GLY A 169 -2.77 -4.08 -6.74
CA GLY A 169 -3.51 -3.17 -7.61
C GLY A 169 -5.03 -3.23 -7.37
N VAL A 170 -5.59 -4.44 -7.24
CA VAL A 170 -7.02 -4.65 -6.94
C VAL A 170 -7.38 -4.11 -5.55
N ALA A 171 -6.60 -4.45 -4.52
CA ALA A 171 -6.88 -4.01 -3.15
C ALA A 171 -6.84 -2.48 -3.03
N GLN A 172 -5.84 -1.84 -3.63
CA GLN A 172 -5.71 -0.39 -3.66
C GLN A 172 -6.79 0.28 -4.53
N TRP A 173 -7.21 -0.36 -5.62
CA TRP A 173 -8.30 0.13 -6.46
C TRP A 173 -9.62 0.26 -5.69
N TRP A 174 -9.95 -0.68 -4.79
CA TRP A 174 -11.14 -0.58 -3.94
C TRP A 174 -11.16 0.69 -3.09
N VAL A 175 -9.98 1.19 -2.70
CA VAL A 175 -9.83 2.45 -1.95
C VAL A 175 -9.86 3.67 -2.88
N LEU A 176 -9.30 3.58 -4.10
CA LEU A 176 -9.26 4.69 -5.05
C LEU A 176 -10.55 4.94 -5.81
N ARG A 177 -11.34 3.90 -6.09
CA ARG A 177 -12.52 4.00 -6.96
C ARG A 177 -13.58 5.03 -6.55
N PRO A 178 -13.81 5.36 -5.26
CA PRO A 178 -14.75 6.43 -4.90
C PRO A 178 -14.19 7.83 -5.16
N HIS A 179 -12.88 7.96 -5.38
CA HIS A 179 -12.17 9.24 -5.40
C HIS A 179 -11.69 9.65 -6.80
N VAL A 180 -11.48 8.68 -7.70
CA VAL A 180 -10.86 8.91 -9.01
C VAL A 180 -11.67 8.20 -10.11
N PRO A 181 -12.16 8.93 -11.12
CA PRO A 181 -12.80 8.29 -12.28
C PRO A 181 -11.80 7.39 -13.01
N ARG A 182 -12.26 6.24 -13.50
CA ARG A 182 -11.42 5.23 -14.15
C ARG A 182 -10.26 4.74 -13.27
N ALA A 183 -10.43 4.74 -11.94
CA ALA A 183 -9.45 4.19 -10.99
C ALA A 183 -9.03 2.75 -11.32
N TRP A 184 -9.84 1.98 -12.03
CA TRP A 184 -9.52 0.61 -12.44
C TRP A 184 -8.22 0.51 -13.26
N LEU A 185 -7.81 1.58 -13.95
CA LEU A 185 -6.51 1.65 -14.65
C LEU A 185 -5.32 1.56 -13.69
N TRP A 186 -5.52 1.74 -12.38
CA TRP A 186 -4.51 1.48 -11.36
C TRP A 186 -4.08 0.01 -11.33
N ILE A 187 -5.00 -0.92 -11.59
CA ILE A 187 -4.74 -2.36 -11.52
C ILE A 187 -3.67 -2.80 -12.54
N PRO A 188 -3.84 -2.59 -13.86
CA PRO A 188 -2.82 -2.96 -14.84
C PRO A 188 -1.52 -2.16 -14.66
N ALA A 189 -1.60 -0.89 -14.20
CA ALA A 189 -0.40 -0.11 -13.91
C ALA A 189 0.43 -0.70 -12.77
N ASN A 190 -0.22 -1.20 -11.71
CA ASN A 190 0.45 -1.86 -10.59
C ASN A 190 1.08 -3.19 -11.04
N ALA A 191 0.36 -3.99 -11.84
CA ALA A 191 0.88 -5.23 -12.38
C ALA A 191 2.12 -5.00 -13.26
N VAL A 192 2.07 -4.02 -14.18
CA VAL A 192 3.23 -3.64 -15.01
C VAL A 192 4.40 -3.15 -14.14
N ALA A 193 4.13 -2.36 -13.10
CA ALA A 193 5.16 -1.88 -12.20
C ALA A 193 5.86 -3.03 -11.46
N TRP A 194 5.12 -4.01 -10.96
CA TRP A 194 5.68 -5.19 -10.30
C TRP A 194 6.46 -6.07 -11.28
N SER A 195 5.93 -6.32 -12.47
CA SER A 195 6.64 -7.08 -13.49
C SER A 195 7.96 -6.41 -13.87
N ALA A 196 7.96 -5.09 -14.08
CA ALA A 196 9.18 -4.33 -14.37
C ALA A 196 10.16 -4.34 -13.18
N GLY A 197 9.65 -4.17 -11.97
CA GLY A 197 10.46 -4.23 -10.75
C GLY A 197 11.15 -5.58 -10.58
N LEU A 198 10.39 -6.68 -10.67
CA LEU A 198 10.93 -8.05 -10.54
C LEU A 198 11.92 -8.38 -11.66
N ALA A 199 11.66 -7.93 -12.89
CA ALA A 199 12.62 -8.06 -13.99
C ALA A 199 13.94 -7.33 -13.66
N MET A 200 13.87 -6.10 -13.15
CA MET A 200 15.06 -5.35 -12.74
C MET A 200 15.77 -6.00 -11.55
N PHE A 201 15.03 -6.55 -10.58
CA PHE A 201 15.59 -7.33 -9.49
C PHE A 201 16.41 -8.50 -10.04
N ALA A 202 15.84 -9.29 -10.94
CA ALA A 202 16.50 -10.46 -11.54
C ALA A 202 17.71 -10.06 -12.39
N LEU A 203 17.62 -8.98 -13.17
CA LEU A 203 18.73 -8.48 -13.98
C LEU A 203 19.94 -8.04 -13.14
N VAL A 204 19.71 -7.57 -11.90
CA VAL A 204 20.78 -7.18 -10.98
C VAL A 204 21.26 -8.37 -10.15
N SER A 205 20.35 -9.12 -9.52
CA SER A 205 20.69 -10.17 -8.56
C SER A 205 21.27 -11.42 -9.21
N THR A 206 20.67 -11.92 -10.30
CA THR A 206 21.06 -13.18 -10.94
C THR A 206 22.52 -13.21 -11.42
N PRO A 207 23.07 -12.18 -12.11
CA PRO A 207 24.48 -12.23 -12.53
C PRO A 207 25.49 -12.01 -11.39
N LEU A 208 25.05 -11.41 -10.28
CA LEU A 208 25.91 -11.10 -9.13
C LEU A 208 25.94 -12.23 -8.10
N TRP A 209 24.85 -12.98 -7.98
CA TRP A 209 24.71 -14.06 -7.02
C TRP A 209 25.46 -15.32 -7.47
N ARG A 210 26.16 -15.96 -6.53
CA ARG A 210 26.82 -17.26 -6.71
C ARG A 210 26.68 -18.10 -5.46
N GLU A 211 26.58 -19.42 -5.63
CA GLU A 211 26.62 -20.37 -4.51
C GLU A 211 27.94 -20.23 -3.73
N GLY A 212 27.87 -20.37 -2.40
CA GLY A 212 29.04 -20.24 -1.51
C GLY A 212 29.47 -18.81 -1.17
N GLN A 213 28.79 -17.78 -1.68
CA GLN A 213 29.07 -16.39 -1.28
C GLN A 213 28.78 -16.16 0.22
N GLY A 214 29.63 -15.36 0.86
CA GLY A 214 29.43 -14.97 2.26
C GLY A 214 28.12 -14.20 2.47
N PRO A 215 27.49 -14.31 3.65
CA PRO A 215 26.16 -13.76 3.92
C PRO A 215 26.08 -12.24 3.74
N VAL A 216 27.17 -11.51 4.02
CA VAL A 216 27.24 -10.06 3.80
C VAL A 216 27.13 -9.71 2.32
N LEU A 217 27.82 -10.42 1.44
CA LEU A 217 27.77 -10.16 -0.01
C LEU A 217 26.37 -10.49 -0.57
N VAL A 218 25.78 -11.62 -0.15
CA VAL A 218 24.41 -11.99 -0.53
C VAL A 218 23.41 -10.91 -0.09
N ALA A 219 23.54 -10.41 1.14
CA ALA A 219 22.70 -9.32 1.64
C ALA A 219 22.89 -8.03 0.84
N LEU A 220 24.12 -7.64 0.50
CA LEU A 220 24.39 -6.46 -0.33
C LEU A 220 23.79 -6.58 -1.74
N ILE A 221 23.92 -7.75 -2.38
CA ILE A 221 23.29 -8.01 -3.68
C ILE A 221 21.77 -7.91 -3.57
N GLY A 222 21.18 -8.53 -2.56
CA GLY A 222 19.73 -8.53 -2.32
C GLY A 222 19.18 -7.12 -2.06
N VAL A 223 19.82 -6.35 -1.18
CA VAL A 223 19.42 -4.96 -0.88
C VAL A 223 19.61 -4.05 -2.10
N GLY A 224 20.72 -4.20 -2.83
CA GLY A 224 20.98 -3.44 -4.05
C GLY A 224 19.94 -3.72 -5.14
N ALA A 225 19.65 -4.99 -5.42
CA ALA A 225 18.62 -5.40 -6.38
C ALA A 225 17.22 -4.96 -5.92
N GLY A 226 16.91 -5.08 -4.63
CA GLY A 226 15.65 -4.63 -4.02
C GLY A 226 15.44 -3.12 -4.17
N LEU A 227 16.48 -2.31 -3.98
CA LEU A 227 16.43 -0.87 -4.20
C LEU A 227 16.11 -0.51 -5.66
N VAL A 228 16.74 -1.20 -6.63
CA VAL A 228 16.50 -0.98 -8.06
C VAL A 228 15.07 -1.38 -8.44
N MET A 229 14.59 -2.52 -7.92
CA MET A 229 13.21 -2.96 -8.05
C MET A 229 12.24 -1.91 -7.51
N ALA A 230 12.46 -1.46 -6.27
CA ALA A 230 11.65 -0.45 -5.59
C ALA A 230 11.60 0.87 -6.37
N ALA A 231 12.74 1.34 -6.88
CA ALA A 231 12.83 2.54 -7.70
C ALA A 231 12.05 2.42 -9.01
N THR A 232 12.14 1.26 -9.67
CA THR A 232 11.43 0.96 -10.93
C THR A 232 9.92 0.91 -10.69
N PHE A 233 9.48 0.16 -9.68
CA PHE A 233 8.07 0.06 -9.29
C PHE A 233 7.48 1.45 -8.97
N ALA A 234 8.20 2.23 -8.16
CA ALA A 234 7.79 3.57 -7.75
C ALA A 234 7.67 4.55 -8.95
N ALA A 235 8.56 4.43 -9.94
CA ALA A 235 8.55 5.30 -11.12
C ALA A 235 7.30 5.04 -11.99
N VAL A 236 7.01 3.76 -12.24
CA VAL A 236 5.86 3.33 -13.06
C VAL A 236 4.54 3.67 -12.36
N THR A 237 4.41 3.33 -11.07
CA THR A 237 3.18 3.64 -10.29
C THR A 237 2.99 5.14 -10.11
N GLY A 238 4.06 5.91 -9.89
CA GLY A 238 4.00 7.36 -9.80
C GLY A 238 3.54 8.01 -11.10
N TRP A 239 4.04 7.53 -12.24
CA TRP A 239 3.60 8.01 -13.55
C TRP A 239 2.12 7.72 -13.78
N ALA A 240 1.69 6.50 -13.46
CA ALA A 240 0.29 6.11 -13.57
C ALA A 240 -0.63 6.96 -12.68
N LEU A 241 -0.22 7.23 -11.44
CA LEU A 241 -0.96 8.09 -10.50
C LEU A 241 -1.13 9.50 -11.07
N VAL A 242 -0.04 10.13 -11.54
CA VAL A 242 -0.11 11.47 -12.13
C VAL A 242 -1.03 11.50 -13.34
N ARG A 243 -0.99 10.47 -14.21
CA ARG A 243 -1.87 10.39 -15.38
C ARG A 243 -3.34 10.21 -14.99
N LEU A 244 -3.63 9.38 -13.99
CA LEU A 244 -4.97 9.20 -13.44
C LEU A 244 -5.55 10.51 -12.89
N LEU A 245 -4.78 11.21 -12.06
CA LEU A 245 -5.20 12.46 -11.45
C LEU A 245 -5.37 13.60 -12.46
N ARG A 246 -4.52 13.67 -13.49
CA ARG A 246 -4.68 14.64 -14.58
C ARG A 246 -5.98 14.42 -15.34
N ARG A 247 -6.31 13.17 -15.68
CA ARG A 247 -7.57 12.82 -16.35
C ARG A 247 -8.79 13.12 -15.49
N ALA A 248 -8.71 12.87 -14.18
CA ALA A 248 -9.78 13.20 -13.24
C ALA A 248 -10.09 14.71 -13.21
N ARG A 249 -9.06 15.56 -13.25
CA ARG A 249 -9.22 17.02 -13.29
C ARG A 249 -9.81 17.52 -14.61
N GLN A 250 -9.43 16.90 -15.73
CA GLN A 250 -9.93 17.28 -17.06
C GLN A 250 -11.40 16.91 -17.29
N GLY A 251 -11.91 15.89 -16.59
CA GLY A 251 -13.30 15.45 -16.70
C GLY A 251 -14.25 16.12 -15.70
N ALA A 252 -13.77 17.02 -14.84
CA ALA A 252 -14.63 17.75 -13.92
C ALA A 252 -15.41 18.83 -14.69
N PRO A 253 -16.75 18.92 -14.53
CA PRO A 253 -17.53 19.98 -15.17
C PRO A 253 -16.97 21.35 -14.79
N GLU A 254 -16.81 22.24 -15.77
CA GLU A 254 -16.39 23.62 -15.52
C GLU A 254 -17.41 24.23 -14.54
N PRO A 255 -16.98 24.78 -13.39
CA PRO A 255 -17.91 25.40 -12.46
C PRO A 255 -18.69 26.46 -13.25
N GLU A 256 -20.01 26.29 -13.29
CA GLU A 256 -20.95 27.19 -13.94
C GLU A 256 -20.55 28.62 -13.58
N ARG A 257 -19.97 29.34 -14.55
CA ARG A 257 -19.52 30.70 -14.33
C ARG A 257 -20.77 31.47 -13.95
N ALA A 258 -20.88 31.83 -12.67
CA ALA A 258 -21.98 32.61 -12.16
C ALA A 258 -22.23 33.76 -13.15
N PRO A 259 -23.47 33.93 -13.66
CA PRO A 259 -23.77 34.94 -14.66
C PRO A 259 -23.20 36.26 -14.14
N ARG A 260 -22.25 36.83 -14.90
CA ARG A 260 -21.65 38.12 -14.57
C ARG A 260 -22.80 39.06 -14.30
N GLY A 261 -22.91 39.49 -13.03
CA GLY A 261 -24.03 40.27 -12.55
C GLY A 261 -24.32 41.37 -13.56
N VAL A 262 -25.54 41.35 -14.08
CA VAL A 262 -26.17 42.52 -14.69
C VAL A 262 -26.01 43.61 -13.65
N THR A 263 -25.13 44.58 -13.90
CA THR A 263 -25.06 45.80 -13.11
C THR A 263 -26.42 46.47 -13.21
N PRO A 264 -27.19 46.60 -12.11
CA PRO A 264 -28.38 47.43 -12.13
C PRO A 264 -27.91 48.87 -11.99
N GLY A 265 -27.99 49.63 -13.08
CA GLY A 265 -27.74 51.06 -13.10
C GLY A 265 -27.66 51.53 -14.54
N GLY A 266 -28.39 52.55 -14.97
CA GLY A 266 -29.24 53.51 -14.28
C GLY A 266 -29.61 54.58 -15.30
#